data_AF-A0A852V9B4-F1
#
_entry.id   AF-A0A852V9B4-F1
#
_cell.length_a   1.000
_cell.length_b   1.000
_cell.length_c   1.000
_cell.angle_alpha   90.00
_cell.angle_beta   90.00
_cell.angle_gamma   90.00
#
_symmetry.space_group_name_H-M   'P 1'
#
loop_
_entity.id
_entity.type
_entity.pdbx_description
1 polymer ?
#
loop_
_entity_poly.entity_id
_entity_poly.type
_entity_poly.pdbx_seq_one_letter_code
_entity_poly.pdbx_strand_id
1 'polypeptide(L)'
;MTTTLPSGDLARVVDLYKQGTSLRLLAAECGVSYGAMRSILIDAGVTLRKRGRPRAAGHHSPTHRPTPAAVAGGVRRPFNVDRAARLYEAGHTLQQIAERTGYSRSRVHVLLRDAGVKMRPGTAPRASRITPAKRRQIIAGWKAGHPHAQIVARARTSTATILKVVAEAGLPPRQRRRYDHAQIKQFYRQGKTLTEIAREVGTTPQYVWNIVNGYYLKSYVPRGGRRRVAATADAT
;
A
#
# COMPACT_ATOMS: atom_id res chain seq x y z
N MET A 1 8.59 -34.87 10.29
CA MET A 1 9.64 -35.24 11.24
C MET A 1 9.55 -34.32 12.44
N THR A 2 9.11 -34.83 13.58
CA THR A 2 8.94 -34.08 14.83
C THR A 2 10.31 -33.95 15.49
N THR A 3 11.02 -32.85 15.22
CA THR A 3 12.33 -32.59 15.84
C THR A 3 12.13 -32.35 17.33
N THR A 4 12.35 -33.40 18.13
CA THR A 4 12.22 -33.38 19.58
C THR A 4 13.61 -33.17 20.17
N LEU A 5 13.79 -32.10 20.97
CA LEU A 5 15.03 -31.87 21.70
C LEU A 5 15.09 -32.82 22.91
N PRO A 6 16.27 -33.34 23.30
CA PRO A 6 16.42 -34.15 24.51
C PRO A 6 16.01 -33.32 25.74
N SER A 7 15.38 -33.96 26.72
CA SER A 7 14.68 -33.28 27.83
C SER A 7 15.54 -32.30 28.65
N GLY A 8 16.86 -32.48 28.69
CA GLY A 8 17.80 -31.53 29.33
C GLY A 8 17.98 -30.22 28.57
N ASP A 9 17.92 -30.24 27.25
CA ASP A 9 18.04 -29.04 26.41
C ASP A 9 16.76 -28.20 26.42
N LEU A 10 15.62 -28.85 26.63
CA LEU A 10 14.33 -28.17 26.70
C LEU A 10 14.25 -27.22 27.89
N ALA A 11 14.64 -27.67 29.09
CA ALA A 11 14.65 -26.84 30.29
C ALA A 11 15.57 -25.61 30.12
N ARG A 12 16.76 -25.83 29.57
CA ARG A 12 17.74 -24.78 29.26
C ARG A 12 17.18 -23.74 28.28
N VAL A 13 16.52 -24.18 27.21
CA VAL A 13 15.92 -23.32 26.18
C VAL A 13 14.77 -22.48 26.75
N VAL A 14 13.94 -23.06 27.63
CA VAL A 14 12.86 -22.34 28.31
C VAL A 14 13.41 -21.23 29.20
N ASP A 15 14.46 -21.51 29.97
CA ASP A 15 15.06 -20.53 30.87
C ASP A 15 15.76 -19.40 30.10
N LEU A 16 16.52 -19.72 29.04
CA LEU A 16 17.11 -18.72 28.16
C LEU A 16 16.03 -17.85 27.49
N TYR A 17 14.91 -18.45 27.07
CA TYR A 17 13.79 -17.69 26.52
C TYR A 17 13.14 -16.77 27.58
N LYS A 18 13.02 -17.20 28.84
CA LYS A 18 12.53 -16.35 29.95
C LYS A 18 13.48 -15.21 30.26
N GLN A 19 14.80 -15.44 30.16
CA GLN A 19 15.83 -14.43 30.43
C GLN A 19 15.93 -13.32 29.37
N GLY A 20 15.39 -13.52 28.16
CA GLY A 20 15.43 -12.46 27.14
C GLY A 20 15.78 -12.95 25.74
N THR A 21 16.29 -14.16 25.62
CA THR A 21 16.89 -14.66 24.39
C THR A 21 15.83 -14.83 23.31
N SER A 22 16.16 -14.37 22.10
CA SER A 22 15.22 -14.44 20.98
C SER A 22 15.07 -15.88 20.49
N LEU A 23 13.85 -16.23 20.07
CA LEU A 23 13.52 -17.52 19.41
C LEU A 23 14.48 -17.87 18.27
N ARG A 24 14.97 -16.86 17.54
CA ARG A 24 15.85 -17.05 16.39
C ARG A 24 17.27 -17.43 16.82
N LEU A 25 17.76 -16.86 17.92
CA LEU A 25 19.07 -17.21 18.47
C LEU A 25 19.02 -18.63 19.04
N LEU A 26 17.98 -18.96 19.80
CA LEU A 26 17.76 -20.31 20.33
C LEU A 26 17.66 -21.36 19.22
N ALA A 27 16.93 -21.05 18.15
CA ALA A 27 16.83 -21.93 16.98
C ALA A 27 18.20 -22.17 16.32
N ALA A 28 19.01 -21.12 16.16
CA ALA A 28 20.35 -21.23 15.58
C ALA A 28 21.32 -22.01 16.49
N GLU A 29 21.27 -21.77 17.80
CA GLU A 29 22.13 -22.43 18.79
C GLU A 29 21.80 -23.92 18.94
N CYS A 30 20.52 -24.29 18.86
CA CYS A 30 20.07 -25.68 18.91
C CYS A 30 20.04 -26.37 17.53
N GLY A 31 20.42 -25.69 16.45
CA GLY A 31 20.40 -26.24 15.09
C GLY A 31 19.01 -26.59 14.55
N VAL A 32 17.94 -26.02 15.13
CA VAL A 32 16.55 -26.30 14.73
C VAL A 32 15.96 -25.14 13.93
N SER A 33 14.92 -25.41 13.15
CA SER A 33 14.21 -24.34 12.44
C SER A 33 13.47 -23.42 13.42
N TYR A 34 13.28 -22.16 13.05
CA TYR A 34 12.48 -21.20 13.84
C TYR A 34 11.06 -21.73 14.14
N GLY A 35 10.45 -22.42 13.18
CA GLY A 35 9.14 -23.04 13.34
C GLY A 35 9.16 -24.17 14.36
N ALA A 36 10.18 -25.04 14.30
CA ALA A 36 10.36 -26.12 15.27
C ALA A 36 10.60 -25.58 16.69
N MET A 37 11.50 -24.60 16.86
CA MET A 37 11.75 -23.96 18.16
C MET A 37 10.49 -23.31 18.73
N ARG A 38 9.65 -22.73 17.87
CA ARG A 38 8.36 -22.16 18.26
C ARG A 38 7.40 -23.25 18.75
N SER A 39 7.28 -24.37 18.03
CA SER A 39 6.43 -25.48 18.43
C SER A 39 6.89 -26.09 19.76
N ILE A 40 8.19 -26.36 19.90
CA ILE A 40 8.78 -26.91 21.13
C ILE A 40 8.46 -26.05 22.36
N LEU A 41 8.57 -24.72 22.26
CA LEU A 41 8.23 -23.83 23.38
C LEU A 41 6.73 -23.77 23.68
N ILE A 42 5.88 -23.87 22.65
CA ILE A 42 4.42 -23.95 22.83
C ILE A 42 4.04 -25.27 23.52
N ASP A 43 4.62 -26.38 23.06
CA ASP A 43 4.38 -27.72 23.60
C ASP A 43 4.90 -27.83 25.04
N ALA A 44 5.96 -27.10 25.38
CA ALA A 44 6.46 -26.93 26.75
C ALA A 44 5.63 -25.95 27.61
N GLY A 45 4.50 -25.44 27.12
CA GLY A 45 3.59 -24.56 27.85
C GLY A 45 4.06 -23.11 28.00
N VAL A 46 5.08 -22.67 27.24
CA VAL A 46 5.58 -21.30 27.33
C VAL A 46 4.69 -20.34 26.53
N THR A 47 4.17 -19.32 27.22
CA THR A 47 3.45 -18.24 26.54
C THR A 47 4.43 -17.36 25.76
N LEU A 48 4.36 -17.40 24.43
CA LEU A 48 5.25 -16.64 23.56
C LEU A 48 5.02 -15.12 23.70
N ARG A 49 6.11 -14.38 23.89
CA ARG A 49 6.15 -12.92 23.91
C ARG A 49 5.50 -12.38 22.64
N LYS A 50 4.61 -11.38 22.80
CA LYS A 50 3.97 -10.68 21.67
C LYS A 50 5.05 -10.19 20.71
N ARG A 51 4.94 -10.55 19.43
CA ARG A 51 5.83 -10.04 18.39
C ARG A 51 5.77 -8.50 18.43
N GLY A 52 6.93 -7.87 18.66
CA GLY A 52 7.08 -6.46 18.35
C GLY A 52 6.63 -6.24 16.91
N ARG A 53 5.73 -5.28 16.69
CA ARG A 53 5.24 -4.93 15.36
C ARG A 53 6.46 -4.83 14.43
N PRO A 54 6.50 -5.53 13.28
CA PRO A 54 7.62 -5.41 12.37
C PRO A 54 7.85 -3.93 12.12
N ARG A 55 9.02 -3.41 12.53
CA ARG A 55 9.48 -2.14 11.98
C ARG A 55 9.58 -2.41 10.49
N ALA A 56 8.73 -1.76 9.70
CA ALA A 56 8.77 -1.86 8.25
C ALA A 56 10.21 -1.56 7.83
N ALA A 57 10.94 -2.60 7.45
CA ALA A 57 12.24 -2.46 6.84
C ALA A 57 11.97 -1.85 5.46
N GLY A 58 12.46 -0.62 5.25
CA GLY A 58 12.48 0.02 3.93
C GLY A 58 11.40 1.07 3.69
N HIS A 59 11.63 2.28 4.18
CA HIS A 59 11.30 3.53 3.47
C HIS A 59 12.18 4.66 4.05
N HIS A 60 13.48 4.59 3.80
CA HIS A 60 14.34 5.77 3.85
C HIS A 60 14.14 6.50 2.51
N SER A 61 13.36 7.58 2.51
CA SER A 61 13.40 8.52 1.39
C SER A 61 14.81 9.11 1.32
N PRO A 62 15.46 9.15 0.14
CA PRO A 62 16.84 9.63 -0.01
C PRO A 62 16.97 11.16 0.18
N THR A 63 15.89 11.84 0.58
CA THR A 63 15.83 13.31 0.65
C THR A 63 15.79 13.86 2.07
N HIS A 64 15.91 13.04 3.12
CA HIS A 64 16.03 13.58 4.46
C HIS A 64 17.50 13.90 4.76
N ARG A 65 17.83 15.19 4.79
CA ARG A 65 19.07 15.69 5.41
C ARG A 65 19.18 15.04 6.80
N PRO A 66 20.30 14.35 7.13
CA PRO A 66 20.44 13.74 8.44
C PRO A 66 20.24 14.83 9.51
N THR A 67 19.32 14.60 10.44
CA THR A 67 19.18 15.47 11.60
C THR A 67 20.48 15.44 12.41
N PRO A 68 20.96 16.56 12.96
CA PRO A 68 22.20 16.64 13.75
C PRO A 68 22.16 15.83 15.07
N ALA A 69 21.16 14.97 15.30
CA ALA A 69 21.08 14.09 16.45
C ALA A 69 21.77 12.71 16.25
N ALA A 70 22.34 12.45 15.07
CA ALA A 70 23.16 11.25 14.85
C ALA A 70 24.63 11.43 15.31
N VAL A 71 24.99 12.61 15.81
CA VAL A 71 26.28 12.83 16.48
C VAL A 71 26.09 12.76 17.99
N ALA A 72 26.84 11.83 18.60
CA ALA A 72 27.01 11.59 20.02
C ALA A 72 25.86 10.89 20.77
N GLY A 73 26.21 9.75 21.39
CA GLY A 73 25.44 9.10 22.45
C GLY A 73 25.33 9.97 23.70
N GLY A 74 24.57 11.06 23.60
CA GLY A 74 24.28 11.96 24.70
C GLY A 74 23.04 11.53 25.48
N VAL A 75 23.12 11.62 26.81
CA VAL A 75 21.99 11.56 27.74
C VAL A 75 20.81 12.33 27.14
N ARG A 76 19.67 11.66 26.93
CA ARG A 76 18.45 12.31 26.42
C ARG A 76 18.06 13.44 27.38
N ARG A 77 18.32 14.69 27.00
CA ARG A 77 17.86 15.85 27.76
C ARG A 77 16.34 15.78 27.91
N PRO A 78 15.78 15.92 29.12
CA PRO A 78 14.34 15.83 29.33
C PRO A 78 13.62 16.85 28.44
N PHE A 79 12.54 16.42 27.79
CA PHE A 79 11.74 17.30 26.95
C PHE A 79 10.99 18.29 27.86
N ASN A 80 11.30 19.58 27.71
CA ASN A 80 10.58 20.62 28.44
C ASN A 80 9.29 20.97 27.68
N VAL A 81 8.17 20.42 28.15
CA VAL A 81 6.85 20.57 27.55
C VAL A 81 6.38 22.02 27.59
N ASP A 82 6.57 22.72 28.71
CA ASP A 82 6.09 24.11 28.90
C ASP A 82 6.80 25.09 27.96
N ARG A 83 8.08 24.86 27.70
CA ARG A 83 8.85 25.64 26.73
C ARG A 83 8.38 25.35 25.30
N ALA A 84 8.07 24.10 24.99
CA ALA A 84 7.55 23.73 23.68
C ALA A 84 6.12 24.28 23.45
N ALA A 85 5.28 24.31 24.49
CA ALA A 85 3.94 24.89 24.44
C ALA A 85 3.99 26.40 24.16
N ARG A 86 4.83 27.14 24.89
CA ARG A 86 5.06 28.58 24.65
C ARG A 86 5.53 28.88 23.23
N LEU A 87 6.44 28.05 22.68
CA LEU A 87 6.86 28.20 21.28
C LEU A 87 5.72 27.94 20.29
N TYR A 88 4.87 26.96 20.58
CA TYR A 88 3.72 26.63 19.73
C TYR A 88 2.67 27.76 19.74
N GLU A 89 2.41 28.33 20.91
CA GLU A 89 1.52 29.49 21.11
C GLU A 89 2.07 30.75 20.44
N ALA A 90 3.39 30.96 20.48
CA ALA A 90 4.09 32.02 19.75
C ALA A 90 4.06 31.85 18.21
N GLY A 91 3.45 30.77 17.72
CA GLY A 91 3.21 30.55 16.30
C GLY A 91 4.26 29.70 15.58
N HIS A 92 5.27 29.17 16.29
CA HIS A 92 6.23 28.25 15.70
C HIS A 92 5.54 26.95 15.26
N THR A 93 5.97 26.44 14.10
CA THR A 93 5.49 25.15 13.62
C THR A 93 6.08 24.01 14.44
N LEU A 94 5.40 22.87 14.48
CA LEU A 94 5.92 21.65 15.13
C LEU A 94 7.29 21.22 14.58
N GLN A 95 7.59 21.54 13.33
CA GLN A 95 8.89 21.28 12.70
C GLN A 95 10.00 22.16 13.28
N GLN A 96 9.75 23.46 13.42
CA GLN A 96 10.69 24.40 14.04
C GLN A 96 10.93 24.08 15.52
N ILE A 97 9.89 23.65 16.24
CA ILE A 97 10.00 23.22 17.64
C ILE A 97 10.83 21.94 17.74
N ALA A 98 10.63 20.98 16.83
CA ALA A 98 11.42 19.74 16.75
C ALA A 98 12.91 20.02 16.54
N GLU A 99 13.26 20.90 15.60
CA GLU A 99 14.63 21.32 15.34
C GLU A 99 15.29 21.98 16.55
N ARG A 100 14.55 22.86 17.26
CA ARG A 100 15.04 23.57 18.45
C ARG A 100 15.19 22.67 19.69
N THR A 101 14.37 21.63 19.79
CA THR A 101 14.36 20.73 20.96
C THR A 101 15.20 19.47 20.73
N GLY A 102 15.58 19.16 19.49
CA GLY A 102 16.28 17.92 19.14
C GLY A 102 15.37 16.69 19.13
N TYR A 103 14.05 16.86 19.19
CA TYR A 103 13.06 15.79 19.16
C TYR A 103 12.45 15.66 17.77
N SER A 104 11.91 14.48 17.45
CA SER A 104 11.16 14.32 16.20
C SER A 104 9.85 15.11 16.23
N ARG A 105 9.44 15.66 15.07
CA ARG A 105 8.16 16.37 14.91
C ARG A 105 6.97 15.58 15.47
N SER A 106 6.90 14.28 15.19
CA SER A 106 5.83 13.42 15.71
C SER A 106 5.85 13.31 17.24
N ARG A 107 7.04 13.27 17.85
CA ARG A 107 7.17 13.21 19.30
C ARG A 107 6.78 14.53 19.97
N VAL A 108 7.20 15.67 19.40
CA VAL A 108 6.73 17.00 19.84
C VAL A 108 5.21 17.10 19.76
N HIS A 109 4.61 16.63 18.66
CA HIS A 109 3.15 16.61 18.52
C HIS A 109 2.47 15.80 19.63
N VAL A 110 2.94 14.59 19.92
CA VAL A 110 2.34 13.73 20.95
C VAL A 110 2.47 14.40 22.32
N LEU A 111 3.66 14.88 22.66
CA LEU A 111 3.92 15.50 23.96
C LEU A 111 3.11 16.78 24.20
N LEU A 112 2.93 17.62 23.17
CA LEU A 112 2.07 18.81 23.29
C LEU A 112 0.58 18.44 23.42
N ARG A 113 0.13 17.42 22.67
CA ARG A 113 -1.25 16.93 22.77
C ARG A 113 -1.53 16.33 24.14
N ASP A 114 -0.63 15.49 24.65
CA ASP A 114 -0.77 14.81 25.95
C ASP A 114 -0.74 15.82 27.10
N ALA A 115 -0.04 16.94 26.92
CA ALA A 115 -0.04 18.07 27.83
C ALA A 115 -1.25 19.01 27.69
N GLY A 116 -2.24 18.65 26.87
CA GLY A 116 -3.49 19.41 26.73
C GLY A 116 -3.41 20.63 25.82
N VAL A 117 -2.31 20.86 25.11
CA VAL A 117 -2.20 21.99 24.17
C VAL A 117 -3.17 21.78 23.00
N LYS A 118 -4.11 22.71 22.81
CA LYS A 118 -5.08 22.68 21.71
C LYS A 118 -4.36 22.85 20.37
N MET A 119 -4.22 21.74 19.64
CA MET A 119 -3.55 21.73 18.35
C MET A 119 -4.31 22.59 17.33
N ARG A 120 -3.58 23.45 16.60
CA ARG A 120 -4.10 24.20 15.45
C ARG A 120 -4.78 23.23 14.48
N PRO A 121 -5.97 23.55 13.95
CA PRO A 121 -6.66 22.69 13.00
C PRO A 121 -5.74 22.33 11.84
N GLY A 122 -5.67 21.05 11.52
CA GLY A 122 -4.94 20.59 10.34
C GLY A 122 -5.47 21.31 9.10
N THR A 123 -4.60 21.51 8.10
CA THR A 123 -5.06 21.97 6.78
C THR A 123 -6.21 21.09 6.30
N ALA A 124 -7.19 21.70 5.63
CA ALA A 124 -8.42 21.05 5.21
C ALA A 124 -8.17 19.67 4.57
N PRO A 125 -9.09 18.70 4.76
CA PRO A 125 -8.92 17.32 4.30
C PRO A 125 -8.46 17.26 2.86
N ARG A 126 -7.58 16.32 2.49
CA ARG A 126 -7.12 16.18 1.09
C ARG A 126 -8.28 16.06 0.08
N ALA A 127 -9.43 15.55 0.53
CA ALA A 127 -10.66 15.46 -0.25
C ALA A 127 -11.29 16.83 -0.60
N SER A 128 -11.13 17.87 0.24
CA SER A 128 -11.70 19.20 0.02
C SER A 128 -10.84 20.10 -0.87
N ARG A 129 -9.70 19.62 -1.40
CA ARG A 129 -8.81 20.41 -2.28
C ARG A 129 -9.34 20.55 -3.71
N ILE A 130 -10.41 19.85 -4.09
CA ILE A 130 -11.05 20.05 -5.40
C ILE A 130 -12.08 21.15 -5.24
N THR A 131 -11.84 22.28 -5.90
CA THR A 131 -12.81 23.38 -5.91
C THR A 131 -14.10 22.97 -6.63
N PRO A 132 -15.27 23.50 -6.25
CA PRO A 132 -16.53 23.19 -6.92
C PRO A 132 -16.49 23.45 -8.44
N ALA A 133 -15.79 24.50 -8.88
CA ALA A 133 -15.58 24.81 -10.29
C ALA A 133 -14.84 23.68 -11.04
N LYS A 134 -13.80 23.13 -10.43
CA LYS A 134 -13.03 22.00 -10.97
C LYS A 134 -13.88 20.73 -11.06
N ARG A 135 -14.75 20.49 -10.07
CA ARG A 135 -15.71 19.38 -10.07
C ARG A 135 -16.66 19.49 -11.27
N ARG A 136 -17.21 20.68 -11.52
CA ARG A 136 -18.08 20.94 -12.68
C ARG A 136 -17.38 20.71 -14.01
N GLN A 137 -16.13 21.18 -14.17
CA GLN A 137 -15.33 20.94 -15.37
C GLN A 137 -15.09 19.45 -15.65
N ILE A 138 -14.80 18.66 -14.60
CA ILE A 138 -14.60 17.21 -14.71
C ILE A 138 -15.90 16.53 -15.17
N ILE A 139 -17.03 16.86 -14.54
CA ILE A 139 -18.35 16.29 -14.85
C ILE A 139 -18.76 16.65 -16.29
N ALA A 140 -18.59 17.91 -16.70
CA ALA A 140 -18.89 18.36 -18.06
C ALA A 140 -18.03 17.62 -19.09
N GLY A 141 -16.71 17.52 -18.85
CA GLY A 141 -15.81 16.80 -19.75
C GLY A 141 -16.09 15.29 -19.82
N TRP A 142 -16.56 14.70 -18.72
CA TRP A 142 -16.97 13.30 -18.69
C TRP A 142 -18.20 13.06 -19.57
N LYS A 143 -19.26 13.86 -19.38
CA LYS A 143 -20.51 13.80 -20.15
C LYS A 143 -20.30 14.08 -21.63
N ALA A 144 -19.40 15.00 -21.98
CA ALA A 144 -19.02 15.30 -23.35
C ALA A 144 -18.17 14.20 -24.04
N GLY A 145 -17.83 13.10 -23.35
CA GLY A 145 -17.09 12.00 -23.95
C GLY A 145 -15.58 12.27 -24.13
N HIS A 146 -15.04 13.40 -23.68
CA HIS A 146 -13.63 13.75 -23.83
C HIS A 146 -12.69 12.72 -23.19
N PRO A 147 -11.61 12.27 -23.85
CA PRO A 147 -10.65 11.31 -23.26
C PRO A 147 -10.12 11.75 -21.89
N HIS A 148 -9.78 10.80 -21.02
CA HIS A 148 -9.28 11.12 -19.67
C HIS A 148 -8.10 12.10 -19.70
N ALA A 149 -7.18 11.94 -20.66
CA ALA A 149 -6.03 12.83 -20.82
C ALA A 149 -6.44 14.30 -21.04
N GLN A 150 -7.49 14.53 -21.84
CA GLN A 150 -8.00 15.87 -22.12
C GLN A 150 -8.68 16.48 -20.88
N ILE A 151 -9.42 15.68 -20.12
CA ILE A 151 -10.03 16.10 -18.85
C ILE A 151 -8.93 16.43 -17.81
N VAL A 152 -7.89 15.59 -17.74
CA VAL A 152 -6.71 15.78 -16.88
C VAL A 152 -6.02 17.10 -17.18
N ALA A 153 -5.75 17.39 -18.46
CA ALA A 153 -5.08 18.61 -18.88
C ALA A 153 -5.91 19.86 -18.56
N ARG A 154 -7.21 19.85 -18.90
CA ARG A 154 -8.11 20.99 -18.66
C ARG A 154 -8.34 21.25 -17.17
N ALA A 155 -8.59 20.19 -16.40
CA ALA A 155 -8.77 20.33 -14.97
C ALA A 155 -7.44 20.50 -14.23
N ARG A 156 -6.27 20.20 -14.81
CA ARG A 156 -4.99 20.11 -14.08
C ARG A 156 -5.12 19.21 -12.84
N THR A 157 -5.57 17.97 -13.05
CA THR A 157 -5.78 16.95 -11.99
C THR A 157 -5.25 15.59 -12.39
N SER A 158 -5.23 14.64 -11.46
CA SER A 158 -4.90 13.24 -11.78
C SER A 158 -6.11 12.46 -12.28
N THR A 159 -5.86 11.40 -13.04
CA THR A 159 -6.89 10.45 -13.49
C THR A 159 -7.66 9.82 -12.31
N ALA A 160 -6.98 9.50 -11.21
CA ALA A 160 -7.61 8.96 -10.01
C ALA A 160 -8.62 9.94 -9.39
N THR A 161 -8.28 11.23 -9.42
CA THR A 161 -9.16 12.30 -8.94
C THR A 161 -10.42 12.41 -9.79
N ILE A 162 -10.28 12.34 -11.12
CA ILE A 162 -11.43 12.36 -12.04
C ILE A 162 -12.37 11.18 -11.76
N LEU A 163 -11.83 9.96 -11.69
CA LEU A 163 -12.64 8.77 -11.45
C LEU A 163 -13.37 8.83 -10.11
N LYS A 164 -12.73 9.37 -9.06
CA LYS A 164 -13.38 9.61 -7.77
C LYS A 164 -14.53 10.60 -7.90
N VAL A 165 -14.31 11.75 -8.54
CA VAL A 165 -15.34 12.78 -8.74
C VAL A 165 -16.52 12.25 -9.55
N VAL A 166 -16.26 11.46 -10.58
CA VAL A 166 -17.26 10.84 -11.45
C VAL A 166 -18.08 9.79 -10.68
N ALA A 167 -17.42 8.94 -9.89
CA ALA A 167 -18.08 7.95 -9.05
C ALA A 167 -18.96 8.60 -7.97
N GLU A 168 -18.45 9.63 -7.28
CA GLU A 168 -19.22 10.42 -6.32
C GLU A 168 -20.37 11.22 -6.97
N ALA A 169 -20.31 11.46 -8.28
CA ALA A 169 -21.39 12.09 -9.04
C ALA A 169 -22.38 11.05 -9.60
N GLY A 170 -22.22 9.76 -9.29
CA GLY A 170 -23.10 8.68 -9.75
C GLY A 170 -23.02 8.41 -11.26
N LEU A 171 -21.97 8.87 -11.95
CA LEU A 171 -21.83 8.68 -13.39
C LEU A 171 -21.23 7.30 -13.69
N PRO A 172 -21.75 6.57 -14.69
CA PRO A 172 -21.25 5.23 -15.01
C PRO A 172 -19.82 5.30 -15.54
N PRO A 173 -18.99 4.29 -15.25
CA PRO A 173 -17.67 4.17 -15.85
C PRO A 173 -17.82 4.05 -17.38
N ARG A 174 -16.89 4.62 -18.14
CA ARG A 174 -16.88 4.45 -19.58
C ARG A 174 -16.70 2.98 -19.92
N GLN A 175 -17.63 2.47 -20.72
CA GLN A 175 -17.55 1.10 -21.21
C GLN A 175 -16.32 0.96 -22.12
N ARG A 176 -15.51 -0.06 -21.87
CA ARG A 176 -14.45 -0.45 -22.79
C ARG A 176 -15.13 -1.08 -24.00
N ARG A 177 -14.77 -0.63 -25.22
CA ARG A 177 -15.18 -1.33 -26.44
C ARG A 177 -14.66 -2.76 -26.38
N ARG A 178 -15.58 -3.73 -26.47
CA ARG A 178 -15.27 -5.14 -26.64
C ARG A 178 -15.43 -5.47 -28.13
N TYR A 179 -14.42 -6.11 -28.70
CA TYR A 179 -14.44 -6.55 -30.09
C TYR A 179 -14.78 -8.05 -30.13
N ASP A 180 -15.59 -8.47 -31.09
CA ASP A 180 -15.89 -9.88 -31.30
C ASP A 180 -14.69 -10.58 -31.97
N HIS A 181 -13.96 -11.35 -31.17
CA HIS A 181 -12.78 -12.08 -31.65
C HIS A 181 -13.13 -13.24 -32.56
N ALA A 182 -14.32 -13.83 -32.42
CA ALA A 182 -14.77 -14.91 -33.30
C ALA A 182 -15.01 -14.37 -34.71
N GLN A 183 -15.67 -13.22 -34.81
CA GLN A 183 -15.89 -12.53 -36.07
C GLN A 183 -14.57 -12.12 -36.76
N ILE A 184 -13.61 -11.57 -36.00
CA ILE A 184 -12.27 -11.23 -36.52
C ILE A 184 -11.58 -12.47 -37.12
N LYS A 185 -11.65 -13.62 -36.43
CA LYS A 185 -11.06 -14.88 -36.92
C LYS A 185 -11.79 -15.42 -38.14
N GLN A 186 -13.12 -15.28 -38.19
CA GLN A 186 -13.92 -15.70 -39.34
C GLN A 186 -13.55 -14.89 -40.59
N PHE A 187 -13.45 -13.57 -40.48
CA PHE A 187 -13.04 -12.73 -41.61
C PHE A 187 -11.62 -13.07 -42.11
N TYR A 188 -10.71 -13.39 -41.20
CA TYR A 188 -9.37 -13.84 -41.58
C TYR A 188 -9.41 -15.19 -42.32
N ARG A 189 -10.22 -16.15 -41.85
CA ARG A 189 -10.42 -17.44 -42.55
C ARG A 189 -11.07 -17.30 -43.92
N GLN A 190 -11.86 -16.24 -44.12
CA GLN A 190 -12.44 -15.90 -45.42
C GLN A 190 -11.45 -15.20 -46.37
N GLY A 191 -10.18 -15.05 -45.98
CA GLY A 191 -9.13 -14.48 -46.81
C GLY A 191 -9.07 -12.94 -46.83
N LYS A 192 -9.88 -12.25 -46.01
CA LYS A 192 -9.77 -10.79 -45.87
C LYS A 192 -8.42 -10.40 -45.29
N THR A 193 -7.86 -9.30 -45.77
CA THR A 193 -6.59 -8.78 -45.25
C THR A 193 -6.77 -8.17 -43.86
N LEU A 194 -5.71 -8.12 -43.07
CA LEU A 194 -5.73 -7.57 -41.70
C LEU A 194 -6.23 -6.12 -41.66
N THR A 195 -5.92 -5.34 -42.69
CA THR A 195 -6.31 -3.93 -42.83
C THR A 195 -7.81 -3.78 -43.10
N GLU A 196 -8.38 -4.63 -43.96
CA GLU A 196 -9.82 -4.64 -44.24
C GLU A 196 -10.60 -5.05 -43.00
N ILE A 197 -10.17 -6.12 -42.31
CA ILE A 197 -10.77 -6.57 -41.06
C ILE A 197 -10.72 -5.47 -40.00
N ALA A 198 -9.59 -4.76 -39.88
CA ALA A 198 -9.42 -3.68 -38.94
C ALA A 198 -10.37 -2.51 -39.24
N ARG A 199 -10.55 -2.16 -40.50
CA ARG A 199 -11.48 -1.11 -40.94
C ARG A 199 -12.93 -1.50 -40.65
N GLU A 200 -13.30 -2.74 -40.93
CA GLU A 200 -14.67 -3.26 -40.76
C GLU A 200 -15.06 -3.40 -39.28
N VAL A 201 -14.13 -3.86 -38.44
CA VAL A 201 -14.36 -4.03 -37.00
C VAL A 201 -14.10 -2.73 -36.21
N GLY A 202 -13.52 -1.69 -36.85
CA GLY A 202 -13.19 -0.42 -36.20
C GLY A 202 -12.06 -0.57 -35.16
N THR A 203 -11.03 -1.33 -35.52
CA THR A 203 -9.83 -1.58 -34.72
C THR A 203 -8.56 -1.29 -35.54
N THR A 204 -7.38 -1.68 -35.04
CA THR A 204 -6.10 -1.52 -35.74
C THR A 204 -5.66 -2.84 -36.40
N PRO A 205 -4.94 -2.81 -37.54
CA PRO A 205 -4.43 -4.03 -38.18
C PRO A 205 -3.56 -4.88 -37.24
N GLN A 206 -2.77 -4.23 -36.36
CA GLN A 206 -1.97 -4.90 -35.34
C GLN A 206 -2.84 -5.64 -34.31
N TYR A 207 -3.99 -5.07 -33.92
CA TYR A 207 -4.91 -5.75 -33.02
C TYR A 207 -5.49 -7.02 -33.66
N VAL A 208 -5.90 -6.95 -34.93
CA VAL A 208 -6.37 -8.11 -35.70
C VAL A 208 -5.27 -9.18 -35.76
N TRP A 209 -4.04 -8.78 -36.11
CA TRP A 209 -2.88 -9.67 -36.15
C TRP A 209 -2.63 -10.37 -34.81
N ASN A 210 -2.72 -9.63 -33.69
CA ASN A 210 -2.54 -10.19 -32.34
C ASN A 210 -3.62 -11.23 -31.98
N ILE A 211 -4.87 -11.04 -32.45
CA ILE A 211 -5.99 -11.97 -32.23
C ILE A 211 -5.84 -13.23 -33.08
N VAL A 212 -5.47 -13.07 -34.34
CA VAL A 212 -5.30 -14.17 -35.31
C VAL A 212 -4.11 -15.06 -34.92
N ASN A 213 -2.95 -14.47 -34.65
CA ASN A 213 -1.72 -15.22 -34.32
C ASN A 213 -1.66 -15.69 -32.86
N GLY A 214 -2.74 -15.55 -32.08
CA GLY A 214 -2.80 -16.03 -30.69
C GLY A 214 -1.84 -15.32 -29.73
N TYR A 215 -1.17 -14.26 -30.15
CA TYR A 215 -0.27 -13.46 -29.31
C TYR A 215 -1.02 -12.82 -28.12
N TYR A 216 -2.33 -12.59 -28.25
CA TYR A 216 -3.19 -12.15 -27.14
C TYR A 216 -3.39 -13.24 -26.06
N LEU A 217 -3.30 -14.53 -26.40
CA LEU A 217 -3.47 -15.63 -25.43
C LEU A 217 -2.14 -16.06 -24.79
N LYS A 218 -1.02 -16.01 -25.53
CA LYS A 218 0.32 -16.35 -25.00
C LYS A 218 0.88 -15.30 -24.03
N SER A 219 0.51 -14.03 -24.18
CA SER A 219 1.01 -12.93 -23.33
C SER A 219 0.03 -12.47 -22.25
N TYR A 220 -1.23 -12.90 -22.29
CA TYR A 220 -2.24 -12.54 -21.29
C TYR A 220 -2.36 -13.61 -20.20
N VAL A 221 -1.55 -13.48 -19.15
CA VAL A 221 -1.83 -14.13 -17.86
C VAL A 221 -2.85 -13.26 -17.12
N PRO A 222 -4.07 -13.75 -16.82
CA PRO A 222 -5.03 -12.98 -16.05
C PRO A 222 -4.45 -12.67 -14.67
N ARG A 223 -4.16 -11.40 -14.38
CA ARG A 223 -3.82 -10.99 -13.01
C ARG A 223 -5.06 -11.12 -12.13
N GLY A 224 -5.12 -12.22 -11.37
CA GLY A 224 -5.84 -12.30 -10.11
C GLY A 224 -7.36 -12.22 -10.19
N GLY A 225 -8.02 -13.26 -10.71
CA GLY A 225 -9.41 -13.55 -10.38
C GLY A 225 -9.43 -14.58 -9.25
N ARG A 226 -9.71 -14.14 -8.01
CA ARG A 226 -10.08 -15.06 -6.92
C ARG A 226 -11.30 -15.85 -7.39
N ARG A 227 -11.11 -17.13 -7.76
CA ARG A 227 -12.21 -18.08 -7.86
C ARG A 227 -12.77 -18.25 -6.45
N ARG A 228 -13.99 -17.75 -6.21
CA ARG A 228 -14.85 -18.41 -5.23
C ARG A 228 -15.18 -19.76 -5.85
N VAL A 229 -14.60 -20.81 -5.28
CA VAL A 229 -15.10 -22.18 -5.45
C VAL A 229 -16.55 -22.16 -4.97
N ALA A 230 -17.49 -22.30 -5.91
CA ALA A 230 -18.82 -22.77 -5.57
C ALA A 230 -18.66 -24.26 -5.30
N ALA A 231 -18.82 -24.63 -4.03
CA ALA A 231 -18.95 -26.03 -3.65
C ALA A 231 -20.24 -26.56 -4.28
N THR A 232 -20.09 -27.67 -5.00
CA THR A 232 -21.15 -28.60 -5.33
C THR A 232 -21.79 -29.14 -4.06
N ALA A 233 -23.12 -29.12 -4.01
CA ALA A 233 -23.90 -30.00 -3.17
C ALA A 233 -25.16 -30.40 -3.96
N ASP A 234 -25.03 -31.52 -4.67
CA ASP A 234 -26.18 -32.40 -4.93
C ASP A 234 -26.64 -32.96 -3.59
N ALA A 235 -27.92 -32.75 -3.27
CA ALA A 235 -28.69 -33.56 -2.33
C ALA A 235 -30.18 -33.19 -2.47
N THR A 236 -30.87 -33.88 -3.38
CA THR A 236 -32.10 -34.69 -3.17
C THR A 236 -32.86 -34.78 -4.49
#